data_AF-A0A2H0MH93-F1
#
_entry.id   AF-A0A2H0MH93-F1
#
_cell.length_a   1.000
_cell.length_b   1.000
_cell.length_c   1.000
_cell.angle_alpha   90.00
_cell.angle_beta   90.00
_cell.angle_gamma   90.00
#
_symmetry.space_group_name_H-M   'P 1'
#
loop_
_entity.id
_entity.type
_entity.pdbx_description
1 polymer ?
#
loop_
_entity_poly.entity_id
_entity_poly.type
_entity_poly.pdbx_seq_one_letter_code
_entity_poly.pdbx_strand_id
1 'polypeptide(L)' 'MKESFFKVRGAIVNNKTGYEEEFNMFTRAVDNRYAVMIVKEYLRTHAPNTNGRLMGEIIVHEVTEKKAEPEN' A
#
# COMPACT_ATOMS: atom_id res chain seq x y z
N MET A 1 3.10 3.06 21.74
CA MET A 1 3.44 2.04 20.72
C MET A 1 4.62 2.57 19.91
N LYS A 2 5.61 1.72 19.60
CA LYS A 2 6.73 2.11 18.75
C LYS A 2 6.30 1.91 17.30
N GLU A 3 6.38 2.95 16.48
CA GLU A 3 6.16 2.82 15.03
C GLU A 3 7.42 2.32 14.35
N SER A 4 7.25 1.44 13.37
CA SER A 4 8.28 0.95 12.46
C SER A 4 7.98 1.42 11.04
N PHE A 5 8.99 1.41 10.18
CA PHE A 5 8.81 1.64 8.75
C PHE A 5 8.41 0.33 8.08
N PHE A 6 7.41 0.37 7.22
CA PHE A 6 6.93 -0.75 6.44
C PHE A 6 6.99 -0.42 4.96
N LYS A 7 7.41 -1.38 4.16
CA LYS A 7 7.27 -1.39 2.71
C LYS A 7 6.05 -2.25 2.37
N VAL A 8 5.08 -1.68 1.67
CA VAL A 8 3.87 -2.38 1.21
C VAL A 8 3.88 -2.39 -0.30
N ARG A 9 3.79 -3.59 -0.89
CA ARG A 9 3.76 -3.79 -2.34
C ARG A 9 2.46 -4.48 -2.74
N GLY A 10 1.96 -4.13 -3.91
CA GLY A 10 0.72 -4.69 -4.43
C GLY A 10 0.41 -4.18 -5.82
N ALA A 11 -0.83 -4.40 -6.26
CA ALA A 11 -1.34 -3.88 -7.50
C ALA A 11 -2.78 -3.36 -7.34
N ILE A 12 -3.16 -2.38 -8.15
CA ILE A 12 -4.54 -1.98 -8.38
C ILE A 12 -5.01 -2.72 -9.63
N VAL A 13 -5.98 -3.61 -9.47
CA VAL A 13 -6.47 -4.47 -10.56
C VAL A 13 -7.91 -4.10 -10.91
N ASN A 14 -8.18 -3.84 -12.19
CA ASN A 14 -9.51 -3.64 -12.73
C ASN A 14 -9.88 -4.79 -13.67
N ASN A 15 -10.58 -5.78 -13.13
CA ASN A 15 -11.00 -6.97 -13.88
C ASN A 15 -11.92 -6.66 -15.09
N LYS A 16 -12.53 -5.47 -15.15
CA LYS A 16 -13.41 -5.09 -16.27
C LYS A 16 -12.64 -4.55 -17.47
N THR A 17 -11.52 -3.87 -17.24
CA THR A 17 -10.71 -3.27 -18.30
C THR A 17 -9.41 -4.03 -18.56
N GLY A 18 -9.06 -4.99 -17.69
CA GLY A 18 -7.75 -5.65 -17.71
C GLY A 18 -6.61 -4.73 -17.27
N TYR A 19 -6.93 -3.58 -16.65
CA TYR A 19 -5.94 -2.64 -16.15
C TYR A 19 -5.32 -3.18 -14.87
N GLU A 20 -3.99 -3.18 -14.81
CA GLU A 20 -3.19 -3.56 -13.66
C GLU A 20 -2.08 -2.53 -13.47
N GLU A 21 -2.03 -1.92 -12.30
CA GLU A 21 -0.98 -0.96 -11.93
C GLU A 21 -0.33 -1.40 -10.62
N GLU A 22 0.96 -1.75 -10.69
CA GLU A 22 1.74 -2.10 -9.52
C GLU A 22 2.03 -0.85 -8.67
N PHE A 23 1.97 -1.00 -7.34
CA PHE A 23 2.40 0.03 -6.41
C PHE A 23 3.41 -0.53 -5.41
N ASN A 24 4.28 0.36 -4.95
CA ASN A 24 5.28 0.09 -3.93
C ASN A 24 5.42 1.33 -3.04
N MET A 25 4.92 1.24 -1.81
CA MET A 25 4.79 2.36 -0.89
C MET A 25 5.51 2.09 0.42
N PHE A 26 6.10 3.15 1.00
CA PHE A 26 6.65 3.12 2.35
C PHE A 26 5.73 3.88 3.30
N THR A 27 5.46 3.31 4.48
CA THR A 27 4.63 3.94 5.51
C THR A 27 5.18 3.67 6.90
N ARG A 28 4.86 4.53 7.87
CA ARG A 28 5.10 4.25 9.28
C ARG A 28 3.84 3.65 9.88
N ALA A 29 4.00 2.59 10.65
CA ALA A 29 2.87 1.93 11.30
C ALA A 29 3.29 1.24 12.59
N VAL A 30 2.31 0.85 13.40
CA VAL A 30 2.56 0.07 14.61
C VAL A 30 2.67 -1.44 14.35
N ASP A 31 2.08 -1.91 13.24
CA ASP A 31 2.14 -3.29 12.78
C ASP A 31 1.81 -3.38 11.27
N ASN A 32 1.87 -4.60 10.72
CA ASN A 32 1.55 -4.89 9.31
C ASN A 32 0.11 -4.51 8.93
N ARG A 33 -0.87 -4.69 9.83
CA ARG A 33 -2.28 -4.44 9.51
C ARG A 33 -2.52 -2.94 9.38
N TYR A 34 -1.95 -2.17 10.30
CA TYR A 34 -2.02 -0.72 10.29
C TYR A 34 -1.29 -0.14 9.06
N ALA A 35 -0.13 -0.71 8.67
CA ALA A 35 0.56 -0.34 7.44
C ALA A 35 -0.31 -0.54 6.20
N VAL A 36 -0.96 -1.69 6.07
CA VAL A 36 -1.88 -1.99 4.96
C VAL A 36 -3.05 -1.02 4.94
N MET A 37 -3.63 -0.71 6.10
CA MET A 37 -4.76 0.22 6.20
C MET A 37 -4.40 1.62 5.72
N ILE A 38 -3.24 2.15 6.14
CA ILE A 38 -2.76 3.48 5.71
C ILE A 38 -2.57 3.50 4.19
N VAL A 39 -1.91 2.49 3.63
CA VAL A 39 -1.66 2.42 2.18
C VAL A 39 -2.96 2.30 1.39
N LYS A 40 -3.91 1.48 1.84
CA LYS A 40 -5.22 1.37 1.19
C LYS A 40 -5.99 2.68 1.19
N GLU A 41 -6.00 3.41 2.30
CA GLU A 41 -6.70 4.70 2.37
C GLU A 41 -6.01 5.77 1.50
N TYR A 42 -4.67 5.77 1.47
CA TYR A 42 -3.93 6.66 0.56
C TYR A 42 -4.28 6.37 -0.90
N LEU A 43 -4.23 5.11 -1.32
CA LEU A 43 -4.56 4.73 -2.70
C LEU A 43 -6.02 5.04 -3.03
N ARG A 44 -6.96 4.81 -2.11
CA ARG A 44 -8.38 5.16 -2.31
C ARG A 44 -8.58 6.66 -2.59
N THR A 45 -7.74 7.51 -2.02
CA THR A 45 -7.84 8.98 -2.11
C THR A 45 -7.00 9.58 -3.23
N HIS A 46 -5.88 8.96 -3.62
CA HIS A 46 -4.88 9.54 -4.53
C HIS A 46 -4.61 8.77 -5.83
N ALA A 47 -5.05 7.51 -5.94
CA ALA A 47 -4.82 6.73 -7.16
C ALA A 47 -5.72 7.21 -8.34
N PRO A 48 -5.37 6.86 -9.59
CA PRO A 48 -6.08 7.31 -10.78
C PRO A 48 -7.58 7.04 -10.68
N ASN A 49 -8.34 8.13 -10.70
CA ASN A 49 -9.75 8.17 -10.34
C ASN A 49 -10.56 8.77 -11.49
N THR A 50 -11.28 7.93 -12.23
CA THR A 50 -12.34 8.43 -13.11
C THR A 50 -13.54 8.76 -12.21
N ASN A 51 -13.94 10.04 -12.16
CA ASN A 51 -15.08 10.53 -11.35
C ASN A 51 -14.93 10.37 -9.83
N GLY A 52 -13.70 10.43 -9.30
CA GLY A 52 -13.47 10.42 -7.84
C GLY A 52 -13.63 9.05 -7.17
N ARG A 53 -13.58 7.96 -7.93
CA ARG A 53 -13.54 6.59 -7.40
C ARG A 53 -12.32 5.84 -7.96
N LEU A 54 -11.62 5.12 -7.07
CA LEU A 54 -10.60 4.15 -7.47
C LEU A 54 -11.22 3.16 -8.47
N MET A 55 -10.62 3.04 -9.65
CA MET A 55 -11.04 2.10 -10.69
C MET A 55 -10.29 0.78 -10.52
N GLY A 56 -10.61 0.02 -9.47
CA GLY A 56 -10.02 -1.30 -9.27
C GLY A 56 -10.04 -1.78 -7.82
N GLU A 57 -9.61 -3.02 -7.63
CA GLU A 57 -9.38 -3.65 -6.33
C GLU A 57 -7.90 -3.52 -5.96
N ILE A 58 -7.62 -3.18 -4.70
CA ILE A 58 -6.25 -3.11 -4.19
C ILE A 58 -5.87 -4.50 -3.67
N ILE A 59 -4.94 -5.15 -4.36
CA ILE A 59 -4.37 -6.43 -3.96
C ILE A 59 -3.01 -6.16 -3.33
N VAL A 60 -2.83 -6.56 -2.06
CA VAL A 60 -1.54 -6.45 -1.36
C VAL A 60 -0.79 -7.77 -1.53
N HIS A 61 0.41 -7.72 -2.09
CA HIS A 61 1.27 -8.88 -2.30
C HIS A 61 2.24 -9.10 -1.15
N GLU A 62 2.83 -8.03 -0.61
CA GLU A 62 3.91 -8.12 0.37
C GLU A 62 3.87 -6.95 1.35
N VAL A 63 4.14 -7.25 2.63
CA VAL A 63 4.37 -6.24 3.68
C VAL A 63 5.66 -6.60 4.40
N THR A 64 6.66 -5.72 4.31
CA THR A 64 7.99 -5.93 4.92
C THR A 64 8.26 -4.84 5.93
N GLU A 65 8.51 -5.22 7.20
CA GLU A 65 9.02 -4.28 8.21
C GLU A 65 10.50 -3.98 7.92
N LYS A 66 10.82 -2.72 7.66
CA LYS A 66 12.20 -2.22 7.64
C LYS A 66 12.59 -1.90 9.09
N LYS A 67 13.18 -2.89 9.76
CA LYS A 67 13.92 -2.62 11.01
C LYS A 67 15.14 -1.78 10.64
N ALA A 68 15.40 -0.72 11.39
CA ALA A 68 16.69 -0.05 11.31
C ALA A 68 17.76 -1.12 11.55
N GLU A 69 18.63 -1.35 10.58
CA GLU A 69 19.81 -2.18 10.78
C GLU A 69 20.59 -1.53 11.93
N PRO A 70 21.05 -2.29 12.94
CA PRO A 70 21.95 -1.73 13.93
C PRO A 70 23.20 -1.25 13.17
N GLU A 71 23.48 0.05 13.25
CA GLU A 71 24.75 0.60 12.80
C GLU A 71 25.85 -0.08 13.63
N ASN A 72 26.72 -0.84 12.95
CA ASN A 72 27.87 -1.54 13.53
C ASN A 72 28.97 -0.56 13.94
#